data_AF-A0A8H2EC41-F1
#
_entry.id   AF-A0A8H2EC41-F1
#
_cell.length_a   1.000
_cell.length_b   1.000
_cell.length_c   1.000
_cell.angle_alpha   90.00
_cell.angle_beta   90.00
_cell.angle_gamma   90.00
#
_symmetry.space_group_name_H-M   'P 1'
#
loop_
_entity.id
_entity.type
_entity.pdbx_description
1 polymer ?
#
loop_
_entity_poly.entity_id
_entity_poly.type
_entity_poly.pdbx_seq_one_letter_code
_entity_poly.pdbx_strand_id
1 'polypeptide(L)'
;MSSTLSFTPMRRNVRLIAPVAGFLMLVFFIIQIYKSPAPDTISDVQLPSIDKSNHNGKGSFYFNPPEASIRHSVIRGDGVAWTMDNDTIWHLLGRPPSRSECWTYKDRFGVYETPAPEMSYIISNNNQNRNNKAIILRLGENQVWRSLFISYVRSLVIEAGYLARYDIIIYIHLDLADEKKTAWLEKIPQEFKPLVQTFSTQDLRKWISKKAVFKNVYEQNHIPIQMFMAKNTKYDFVYSIENDVRLIGRWDTFLADVDAEYSFHRKHKNEDQDMPAVPDLISFQTIRRPRVQWPWFQKEYACLKRFGGKANTRSSLGVVWGLSRRLTDSMTRYNEEGINCYFEYFAPSVAYQQNLTTFFYQHPLYCPNGVKPDRHSLNLTDFGKNDPKLVQLEKVAVGCSYFFVDSHSKPFWEDWYQNPSICRPPALVHPVKSKKFN
;
A
#
# COMPACT_ATOMS: atom_id res chain seq x y z
N MET A 1 -88.69 13.81 22.18
CA MET A 1 -89.06 15.17 21.76
C MET A 1 -87.78 15.92 21.44
N SER A 2 -87.75 16.56 20.27
CA SER A 2 -86.56 17.01 19.55
C SER A 2 -85.83 18.19 20.18
N SER A 3 -84.49 18.17 20.12
CA SER A 3 -83.68 19.37 19.98
C SER A 3 -82.53 19.09 19.00
N THR A 4 -82.62 19.72 17.83
CA THR A 4 -81.66 19.65 16.74
C THR A 4 -80.63 20.76 16.91
N LEU A 5 -79.36 20.41 17.10
CA LEU A 5 -78.21 21.31 17.00
C LEU A 5 -77.45 21.00 15.72
N SER A 6 -77.40 21.98 14.81
CA SER A 6 -76.69 21.92 13.53
C SER A 6 -75.19 22.11 13.74
N PHE A 7 -74.38 21.13 13.36
CA PHE A 7 -72.93 21.28 13.19
C PHE A 7 -72.60 21.43 11.70
N THR A 8 -72.04 22.59 11.33
CA THR A 8 -71.43 22.83 10.02
C THR A 8 -70.03 22.19 9.96
N PRO A 9 -69.66 21.52 8.86
CA PRO A 9 -68.33 20.93 8.72
C PRO A 9 -67.30 22.00 8.32
N MET A 10 -66.22 22.08 9.09
CA MET A 10 -65.04 22.89 8.78
C MET A 10 -64.27 22.24 7.61
N ARG A 11 -64.25 22.87 6.43
CA ARG A 11 -63.37 22.49 5.32
C ARG A 11 -61.90 22.71 5.71
N ARG A 12 -61.15 21.62 5.91
CA ARG A 12 -59.67 21.65 5.95
C ARG A 12 -59.15 21.85 4.53
N ASN A 13 -58.61 23.04 4.25
CA ASN A 13 -57.78 23.29 3.08
C ASN A 13 -56.45 22.55 3.26
N VAL A 14 -56.31 21.39 2.61
CA VAL A 14 -55.02 20.71 2.43
C VAL A 14 -54.20 21.56 1.46
N ARG A 15 -53.25 22.33 1.99
CA ARG A 15 -52.33 23.14 1.17
C ARG A 15 -51.39 22.19 0.40
N LEU A 16 -51.57 22.19 -0.92
CA LEU A 16 -50.79 21.53 -1.97
C LEU A 16 -49.36 22.11 -2.13
N ILE A 17 -48.64 22.34 -1.02
CA ILE A 17 -47.27 22.92 -1.05
C ILE A 17 -46.18 21.83 -1.11
N ALA A 18 -46.50 20.58 -0.74
CA ALA A 18 -45.53 19.49 -0.73
C ALA A 18 -44.99 19.04 -2.12
N PRO A 19 -45.78 18.97 -3.22
CA PRO A 19 -45.26 18.44 -4.48
C PRO A 19 -44.35 19.42 -5.23
N VAL A 20 -44.51 20.73 -5.03
CA VAL A 20 -43.66 21.74 -5.69
C VAL A 20 -42.26 21.77 -5.08
N ALA A 21 -42.14 21.63 -3.76
CA ALA A 21 -40.84 21.54 -3.09
C ALA A 21 -40.08 20.25 -3.48
N GLY A 22 -40.80 19.13 -3.63
CA GLY A 22 -40.22 17.87 -4.11
C GLY A 22 -39.72 17.97 -5.55
N PHE A 23 -40.50 18.61 -6.44
CA PHE A 23 -40.11 18.79 -7.83
C PHE A 23 -38.92 19.74 -7.99
N LEU A 24 -38.86 20.83 -7.22
CA LEU A 24 -37.73 21.77 -7.25
C LEU A 24 -36.44 21.14 -6.69
N MET A 25 -36.53 20.29 -5.66
CA MET A 25 -35.37 19.53 -5.15
C MET A 25 -34.87 18.51 -6.17
N LEU A 26 -35.77 17.83 -6.88
CA LEU A 26 -35.40 16.88 -7.94
C LEU A 26 -34.72 17.59 -9.12
N VAL A 27 -35.26 18.73 -9.55
CA VAL A 27 -34.67 19.56 -10.63
C VAL A 27 -33.31 20.11 -10.21
N PHE A 28 -33.15 20.55 -8.96
CA PHE A 28 -31.85 21.00 -8.45
C PHE A 28 -30.81 19.88 -8.42
N PHE A 29 -31.21 18.66 -8.03
CA PHE A 29 -30.33 17.48 -8.07
C PHE A 29 -29.96 17.08 -9.50
N ILE A 30 -30.90 17.09 -10.44
CA ILE A 30 -30.64 16.79 -11.85
C ILE A 30 -29.70 17.83 -12.46
N ILE A 31 -29.88 19.12 -12.15
CA ILE A 31 -29.00 20.19 -12.63
C ILE A 31 -27.59 20.06 -12.03
N GLN A 32 -27.44 19.68 -10.76
CA GLN A 32 -26.12 19.45 -10.14
C GLN A 32 -25.40 18.23 -10.71
N ILE A 33 -26.13 17.16 -11.04
CA ILE A 33 -25.58 15.98 -11.71
C ILE A 33 -25.14 16.30 -13.14
N TYR A 34 -25.89 17.13 -13.88
CA TYR A 34 -25.56 17.50 -15.26
C TYR A 34 -24.59 18.68 -15.41
N LYS A 35 -24.39 19.49 -14.36
CA LYS A 35 -23.40 20.59 -14.33
C LYS A 35 -22.09 20.22 -13.64
N SER A 36 -21.96 18.98 -13.16
CA SER A 36 -20.62 18.50 -12.82
C SER A 36 -19.85 18.40 -14.13
N PRO A 37 -18.78 19.21 -14.33
CA PRO A 37 -17.96 19.08 -15.52
C PRO A 37 -17.54 17.61 -15.60
N ALA A 38 -17.66 17.02 -16.79
CA ALA A 38 -17.06 15.71 -17.04
C ALA A 38 -15.64 15.76 -16.45
N PRO A 39 -15.20 14.76 -15.68
CA PRO A 39 -13.84 14.77 -15.15
C PRO A 39 -12.92 15.04 -16.33
N ASP A 40 -12.20 16.16 -16.26
CA ASP A 40 -11.23 16.51 -17.29
C ASP A 40 -10.44 15.25 -17.58
N THR A 41 -10.47 14.82 -18.83
CA THR A 41 -9.67 13.71 -19.30
C THR A 41 -8.25 14.11 -18.94
N ILE A 42 -7.73 13.51 -17.87
CA ILE A 42 -6.34 13.71 -17.44
C ILE A 42 -5.55 13.36 -18.69
N SER A 43 -5.02 14.39 -19.35
CA SER A 43 -4.23 14.21 -20.55
C SER A 43 -3.15 13.21 -20.19
N ASP A 44 -3.00 12.15 -21.01
CA ASP A 44 -2.03 11.09 -20.80
C ASP A 44 -0.73 11.73 -20.33
N VAL A 45 -0.40 11.53 -19.05
CA VAL A 45 0.88 11.96 -18.53
C VAL A 45 1.89 11.21 -19.37
N GLN A 46 2.55 11.91 -20.31
CA GLN A 46 3.65 11.37 -21.07
C GLN A 46 4.69 10.93 -20.06
N LEU A 47 4.67 9.63 -19.76
CA LEU A 47 5.65 9.00 -18.89
C LEU A 47 7.02 9.24 -19.54
N PRO A 48 8.06 9.54 -18.74
CA PRO A 48 9.40 9.68 -19.28
C PRO A 48 9.75 8.41 -20.06
N SER A 49 10.09 8.55 -21.34
CA SER A 49 10.60 7.44 -22.13
C SER A 49 11.82 6.89 -21.42
N ILE A 50 11.83 5.59 -21.13
CA ILE A 50 13.02 4.91 -20.64
C ILE A 50 14.12 5.17 -21.68
N ASP A 51 15.13 5.95 -21.28
CA ASP A 51 16.17 6.43 -22.17
C ASP A 51 17.02 5.24 -22.63
N LYS A 52 16.73 4.76 -23.84
CA LYS A 52 17.46 3.65 -24.47
C LYS A 52 18.87 4.05 -24.93
N SER A 53 19.25 5.33 -24.82
CA SER A 53 20.38 5.88 -25.57
C SER A 53 21.76 5.77 -24.92
N ASN A 54 21.90 5.29 -23.67
CA ASN A 54 23.18 5.38 -22.95
C ASN A 54 23.94 4.07 -22.65
N HIS A 55 23.64 2.97 -23.34
CA HIS A 55 24.30 1.67 -23.08
C HIS A 55 24.98 1.02 -24.30
N ASN A 56 25.69 1.81 -25.11
CA ASN A 56 26.60 1.29 -26.15
C ASN A 56 27.99 0.89 -25.60
N GLY A 57 28.01 0.18 -24.46
CA GLY A 57 29.22 -0.48 -23.96
C GLY A 57 29.28 -1.90 -24.51
N LYS A 58 30.32 -2.23 -25.30
CA LYS A 58 30.61 -3.61 -25.73
C LYS A 58 30.61 -4.54 -24.50
N GLY A 59 29.60 -5.42 -24.42
CA GLY A 59 29.38 -6.35 -23.32
C GLY A 59 28.18 -6.05 -22.41
N SER A 60 27.27 -5.14 -22.78
CA SER A 60 26.11 -4.80 -21.92
C SER A 60 25.12 -5.96 -21.80
N PHE A 61 25.14 -6.65 -20.66
CA PHE A 61 24.09 -7.58 -20.25
C PHE A 61 22.75 -6.85 -20.18
N TYR A 62 21.85 -7.12 -21.13
CA TYR A 62 20.53 -6.49 -21.19
C TYR A 62 19.48 -7.49 -20.72
N PHE A 63 18.93 -7.27 -19.51
CA PHE A 63 17.71 -7.95 -19.11
C PHE A 63 16.53 -7.32 -19.84
N ASN A 64 15.79 -8.11 -20.61
CA ASN A 64 14.50 -7.73 -21.17
C ASN A 64 13.42 -7.92 -20.10
N PRO A 65 12.82 -6.84 -19.58
CA PRO A 65 11.75 -6.97 -18.60
C PRO A 65 10.54 -7.70 -19.21
N PRO A 66 9.76 -8.43 -18.40
CA PRO A 66 8.55 -9.06 -18.91
C PRO A 66 7.58 -7.97 -19.40
N GLU A 67 6.88 -8.29 -20.49
CA GLU A 67 5.83 -7.45 -21.05
C GLU A 67 4.47 -8.03 -20.68
N ALA A 68 3.51 -7.14 -20.46
CA ALA A 68 2.15 -7.53 -20.18
C ALA A 68 1.53 -8.23 -21.40
N SER A 69 0.61 -9.17 -21.15
CA SER A 69 -0.27 -9.63 -22.21
C SER A 69 -1.16 -8.47 -22.62
N ILE A 70 -0.87 -7.79 -23.74
CA ILE A 70 -1.74 -6.76 -24.35
C ILE A 70 -3.00 -7.41 -24.96
N ARG A 71 -3.40 -8.58 -24.46
CA ARG A 71 -4.59 -9.30 -24.92
C ARG A 71 -5.76 -8.81 -24.05
N HIS A 72 -6.47 -7.82 -24.60
CA HIS A 72 -7.76 -7.28 -24.14
C HIS A 72 -7.67 -6.20 -23.05
N SER A 73 -8.44 -5.12 -23.22
CA SER A 73 -8.76 -4.21 -22.11
C SER A 73 -9.60 -4.99 -21.10
N VAL A 74 -9.03 -5.25 -19.93
CA VAL A 74 -9.71 -6.01 -18.85
C VAL A 74 -10.66 -5.12 -18.05
N ILE A 75 -10.43 -3.81 -18.10
CA ILE A 75 -11.28 -2.82 -17.44
C ILE A 75 -12.22 -2.25 -18.48
N ARG A 76 -13.51 -2.43 -18.25
CA ARG A 76 -14.57 -1.77 -19.02
C ARG A 76 -14.68 -0.30 -18.59
N GLY A 77 -15.21 0.55 -19.47
CA GLY A 77 -15.43 1.97 -19.18
C GLY A 77 -16.36 2.26 -18.00
N ASP A 78 -17.04 1.25 -17.46
CA ASP A 78 -17.84 1.29 -16.23
C ASP A 78 -17.06 0.92 -14.95
N GLY A 79 -15.74 0.69 -15.05
CA GLY A 79 -14.89 0.30 -13.93
C GLY A 79 -15.00 -1.17 -13.52
N VAL A 80 -15.61 -2.03 -14.34
CA VAL A 80 -15.64 -3.48 -14.08
C VAL A 80 -14.36 -4.12 -14.60
N ALA A 81 -13.63 -4.82 -13.73
CA ALA A 81 -12.49 -5.65 -14.11
C ALA A 81 -13.01 -7.07 -14.39
N TRP A 82 -13.05 -7.45 -15.65
CA TRP A 82 -13.47 -8.80 -16.02
C TRP A 82 -12.43 -9.80 -15.60
N THR A 83 -12.91 -10.88 -15.03
CA THR A 83 -12.16 -12.11 -14.91
C THR A 83 -12.83 -13.07 -15.87
N MET A 84 -12.04 -13.77 -16.67
CA MET A 84 -12.60 -14.64 -17.70
C MET A 84 -13.16 -15.95 -17.12
N ASP A 85 -13.16 -16.13 -15.81
CA ASP A 85 -13.96 -17.12 -15.09
C ASP A 85 -15.36 -16.54 -14.86
N ASN A 86 -16.38 -17.15 -15.48
CA ASN A 86 -17.78 -16.71 -15.40
C ASN A 86 -18.39 -16.65 -13.97
N ASP A 87 -17.61 -16.91 -12.92
CA ASP A 87 -18.08 -17.15 -11.55
C ASP A 87 -17.82 -15.97 -10.57
N THR A 88 -16.78 -15.14 -10.77
CA THR A 88 -16.47 -14.03 -9.82
C THR A 88 -16.15 -12.71 -10.51
N ILE A 89 -17.14 -11.82 -10.66
CA ILE A 89 -16.88 -10.46 -11.18
C ILE A 89 -16.16 -9.61 -10.12
N TRP A 90 -15.07 -8.94 -10.51
CA TRP A 90 -14.35 -8.00 -9.64
C TRP A 90 -14.58 -6.55 -10.08
N HIS A 91 -14.89 -5.68 -9.12
CA HIS A 91 -15.11 -4.26 -9.36
C HIS A 91 -13.88 -3.47 -8.95
N LEU A 92 -13.41 -2.61 -9.87
CA LEU A 92 -12.41 -1.61 -9.54
C LEU A 92 -13.03 -0.59 -8.58
N LEU A 93 -12.31 -0.26 -7.52
CA LEU A 93 -12.62 0.85 -6.63
C LEU A 93 -11.46 1.82 -6.52
N GLY A 94 -11.81 3.10 -6.43
CA GLY A 94 -10.85 4.18 -6.31
C GLY A 94 -10.27 4.57 -7.66
N ARG A 95 -8.95 4.62 -7.75
CA ARG A 95 -8.24 5.06 -8.95
C ARG A 95 -8.18 3.92 -9.98
N PRO A 96 -8.54 4.17 -11.25
CA PRO A 96 -8.16 3.27 -12.33
C PRO A 96 -6.65 3.02 -12.35
N PRO A 97 -6.19 1.83 -12.79
CA PRO A 97 -4.76 1.64 -12.99
C PRO A 97 -4.26 2.70 -13.97
N SER A 98 -3.08 3.22 -13.68
CA SER A 98 -2.33 4.12 -14.55
C SER A 98 -2.07 3.53 -15.94
N ARG A 99 -2.17 2.20 -16.07
CA ARG A 99 -1.87 1.43 -17.27
C ARG A 99 -3.04 0.49 -17.58
N SER A 100 -3.41 0.41 -18.85
CA SER A 100 -4.50 -0.44 -19.34
C SER A 100 -4.09 -1.91 -19.53
N GLU A 101 -2.82 -2.23 -19.30
CA GLU A 101 -2.25 -3.55 -19.52
C GLU A 101 -2.76 -4.60 -18.52
N CYS A 102 -2.75 -5.88 -18.91
CA CYS A 102 -3.08 -6.98 -18.03
C CYS A 102 -2.01 -8.08 -18.06
N TRP A 103 -1.94 -8.83 -16.97
CA TRP A 103 -0.92 -9.83 -16.74
C TRP A 103 -1.59 -11.17 -16.52
N THR A 104 -1.28 -12.20 -17.31
CA THR A 104 -1.49 -13.57 -16.82
C THR A 104 -0.42 -13.90 -15.78
N TYR A 105 -0.65 -14.93 -14.96
CA TYR A 105 0.38 -15.36 -13.99
C TYR A 105 1.69 -15.70 -14.69
N LYS A 106 1.61 -16.40 -15.84
CA LYS A 106 2.78 -16.83 -16.60
C LYS A 106 3.52 -15.65 -17.23
N ASP A 107 2.84 -14.65 -17.76
CA ASP A 107 3.51 -13.45 -18.29
C ASP A 107 4.25 -12.70 -17.19
N ARG A 108 3.63 -12.62 -16.00
CA ARG A 108 4.19 -11.88 -14.87
C ARG A 108 5.40 -12.57 -14.25
N PHE A 109 5.30 -13.89 -14.00
CA PHE A 109 6.29 -14.62 -13.21
C PHE A 109 7.10 -15.65 -14.00
N GLY A 110 6.69 -16.00 -15.22
CA GLY A 110 7.31 -17.06 -16.01
C GLY A 110 8.80 -16.81 -16.31
N VAL A 111 9.19 -15.56 -16.54
CA VAL A 111 10.60 -15.18 -16.78
C VAL A 111 11.48 -15.35 -15.53
N TYR A 112 10.89 -15.44 -14.34
CA TYR A 112 11.60 -15.56 -13.07
C TYR A 112 11.63 -17.00 -12.53
N GLU A 113 10.87 -17.93 -13.11
CA GLU A 113 10.86 -19.33 -12.68
C GLU A 113 12.21 -20.00 -12.92
N THR A 114 12.82 -19.72 -14.08
CA THR A 114 14.13 -20.23 -14.48
C THR A 114 15.03 -19.05 -14.83
N PRO A 115 15.82 -18.53 -13.87
CA PRO A 115 16.60 -17.33 -14.09
C PRO A 115 17.71 -17.65 -15.10
N ALA A 116 17.88 -16.79 -16.09
CA ALA A 116 19.08 -16.83 -16.91
C ALA A 116 20.31 -16.54 -16.02
N PRO A 117 21.51 -17.06 -16.35
CA PRO A 117 22.73 -16.83 -15.54
C PRO A 117 22.98 -15.34 -15.24
N GLU A 118 22.65 -14.46 -16.18
CA GLU A 118 22.75 -13.01 -16.08
C GLU A 118 21.84 -12.46 -14.97
N MET A 119 20.63 -13.02 -14.83
CA MET A 119 19.70 -12.63 -13.79
C MET A 119 20.26 -12.98 -12.41
N SER A 120 20.79 -14.19 -12.24
CA SER A 120 21.43 -14.60 -10.98
C SER A 120 22.66 -13.74 -10.64
N TYR A 121 23.42 -13.31 -11.65
CA TYR A 121 24.51 -12.36 -11.48
C TYR A 121 23.99 -10.98 -11.02
N ILE A 122 22.97 -10.42 -11.68
CA ILE A 122 22.37 -9.14 -11.29
C ILE A 122 21.84 -9.20 -9.85
N ILE A 123 21.12 -10.27 -9.50
CA ILE A 123 20.58 -10.46 -8.15
C ILE A 123 21.70 -10.46 -7.11
N SER A 124 22.75 -11.26 -7.33
CA SER A 124 23.85 -11.39 -6.38
C SER A 124 24.65 -10.10 -6.18
N ASN A 125 24.62 -9.18 -7.16
CA ASN A 125 25.41 -7.94 -7.15
C ASN A 125 24.55 -6.66 -6.94
N ASN A 126 23.25 -6.78 -6.66
CA ASN A 126 22.31 -5.65 -6.65
C ASN A 126 22.75 -4.46 -5.76
N ASN A 127 23.25 -4.75 -4.56
CA ASN A 127 23.62 -3.75 -3.53
C ASN A 127 25.04 -3.16 -3.67
N GLN A 128 25.71 -3.41 -4.80
CA GLN A 128 27.08 -2.90 -5.02
C GLN A 128 27.10 -1.45 -5.51
N ASN A 129 25.96 -0.93 -5.96
CA ASN A 129 25.84 0.46 -6.38
C ASN A 129 25.75 1.40 -5.16
N ARG A 130 26.12 2.67 -5.35
CA ARG A 130 25.98 3.71 -4.31
C ARG A 130 24.57 4.31 -4.33
N ASN A 131 23.56 3.49 -4.07
CA ASN A 131 22.17 3.95 -3.95
C ASN A 131 21.91 4.51 -2.54
N ASN A 132 21.08 5.53 -2.44
CA ASN A 132 20.60 6.11 -1.17
C ASN A 132 19.16 5.71 -0.82
N LYS A 133 18.56 4.82 -1.61
CA LYS A 133 17.24 4.23 -1.36
C LYS A 133 17.35 2.73 -1.26
N ALA A 134 16.58 2.11 -0.38
CA ALA A 134 16.50 0.66 -0.26
C ALA A 134 15.06 0.14 -0.22
N ILE A 135 14.89 -1.15 -0.49
CA ILE A 135 13.68 -1.90 -0.18
C ILE A 135 14.05 -3.04 0.76
N ILE A 136 13.33 -3.13 1.86
CA ILE A 136 13.47 -4.15 2.89
C ILE A 136 12.32 -5.13 2.73
N LEU A 137 12.62 -6.34 2.27
CA LEU A 137 11.70 -7.46 2.32
C LEU A 137 11.81 -8.12 3.69
N ARG A 138 10.77 -8.00 4.51
CA ARG A 138 10.74 -8.52 5.88
C ARG A 138 10.32 -9.99 5.90
N LEU A 139 11.13 -10.84 6.52
CA LEU A 139 10.85 -12.27 6.69
C LEU A 139 10.95 -12.69 8.16
N GLY A 140 10.23 -13.75 8.51
CA GLY A 140 10.38 -14.45 9.79
C GLY A 140 10.96 -15.85 9.61
N GLU A 141 11.28 -16.50 10.72
CA GLU A 141 11.81 -17.87 10.78
C GLU A 141 10.90 -18.94 10.15
N ASN A 142 9.62 -18.63 9.96
CA ASN A 142 8.65 -19.52 9.33
C ASN A 142 8.60 -19.41 7.80
N GLN A 143 9.38 -18.51 7.18
CA GLN A 143 9.39 -18.34 5.74
C GLN A 143 9.93 -19.58 5.03
N VAL A 144 9.22 -20.05 3.99
CA VAL A 144 9.66 -21.17 3.15
C VAL A 144 10.07 -20.66 1.76
N TRP A 145 11.23 -21.09 1.28
CA TRP A 145 11.76 -20.73 -0.04
C TRP A 145 11.20 -21.63 -1.14
N ARG A 146 9.89 -21.56 -1.39
CA ARG A 146 9.24 -22.29 -2.50
C ARG A 146 9.41 -21.55 -3.83
N SER A 147 9.26 -22.26 -4.94
CA SER A 147 9.42 -21.71 -6.29
C SER A 147 8.62 -20.41 -6.52
N LEU A 148 7.37 -20.34 -6.08
CA LEU A 148 6.54 -19.14 -6.26
C LEU A 148 7.06 -17.93 -5.47
N PHE A 149 7.51 -18.16 -4.24
CA PHE A 149 8.14 -17.12 -3.42
C PHE A 149 9.48 -16.69 -4.02
N ILE A 150 10.28 -17.64 -4.50
CA ILE A 150 11.55 -17.38 -5.19
C ILE A 150 11.31 -16.51 -6.43
N SER A 151 10.35 -16.85 -7.30
CA SER A 151 10.00 -16.04 -8.48
C SER A 151 9.58 -14.62 -8.09
N TYR A 152 8.85 -14.47 -6.98
CA TYR A 152 8.49 -13.16 -6.44
C TYR A 152 9.72 -12.37 -5.96
N VAL A 153 10.64 -12.98 -5.21
CA VAL A 153 11.86 -12.30 -4.75
C VAL A 153 12.76 -11.94 -5.94
N ARG A 154 12.89 -12.82 -6.94
CA ARG A 154 13.60 -12.50 -8.19
C ARG A 154 12.98 -11.29 -8.88
N SER A 155 11.65 -11.24 -9.01
CA SER A 155 10.99 -10.11 -9.64
C SER A 155 11.22 -8.81 -8.87
N LEU A 156 11.15 -8.83 -7.55
CA LEU A 156 11.48 -7.67 -6.71
C LEU A 156 12.92 -7.20 -6.93
N VAL A 157 13.90 -8.12 -6.91
CA VAL A 157 15.31 -7.75 -7.05
C VAL A 157 15.64 -7.21 -8.44
N ILE A 158 15.12 -7.84 -9.49
CA ILE A 158 15.37 -7.42 -10.85
C ILE A 158 14.64 -6.11 -11.17
N GLU A 159 13.36 -6.01 -10.84
CA GLU A 159 12.56 -4.84 -11.21
C GLU A 159 12.89 -3.66 -10.30
N ALA A 160 12.68 -3.78 -8.98
CA ALA A 160 12.95 -2.65 -8.09
C ALA A 160 14.44 -2.40 -7.91
N GLY A 161 15.23 -3.48 -7.82
CA GLY A 161 16.65 -3.35 -7.54
C GLY A 161 17.47 -2.91 -8.75
N TYR A 162 17.40 -3.66 -9.85
CA TYR A 162 18.21 -3.38 -11.03
C TYR A 162 17.61 -2.27 -11.92
N LEU A 163 16.31 -2.32 -12.23
CA LEU A 163 15.69 -1.33 -13.12
C LEU A 163 15.39 -0.01 -12.38
N ALA A 164 14.81 -0.06 -11.19
CA ALA A 164 14.46 1.15 -10.43
C ALA A 164 15.57 1.65 -9.48
N ARG A 165 16.74 0.99 -9.46
CA ARG A 165 17.94 1.41 -8.72
C ARG A 165 17.75 1.53 -7.20
N TYR A 166 17.03 0.58 -6.61
CA TYR A 166 17.01 0.40 -5.15
C TYR A 166 18.05 -0.64 -4.72
N ASP A 167 18.62 -0.47 -3.53
CA ASP A 167 19.27 -1.60 -2.86
C ASP A 167 18.18 -2.52 -2.27
N ILE A 168 18.31 -3.83 -2.42
CA ILE A 168 17.35 -4.81 -1.90
C ILE A 168 17.94 -5.57 -0.74
N ILE A 169 17.25 -5.50 0.41
CA ILE A 169 17.65 -6.16 1.65
C ILE A 169 16.59 -7.17 2.04
N ILE A 170 16.99 -8.43 2.13
CA ILE A 170 16.17 -9.51 2.66
C ILE A 170 16.44 -9.56 4.16
N TYR A 171 15.55 -8.95 4.95
CA TYR A 171 15.77 -8.71 6.37
C TYR A 171 14.97 -9.68 7.23
N ILE A 172 15.68 -10.58 7.89
CA ILE A 172 15.12 -11.81 8.45
C ILE A 172 15.20 -11.77 9.98
N HIS A 173 14.04 -11.89 10.63
CA HIS A 173 13.95 -12.10 12.07
C HIS A 173 14.20 -13.58 12.40
N LEU A 174 15.27 -13.86 13.14
CA LEU A 174 15.63 -15.21 13.57
C LEU A 174 15.90 -15.23 15.08
N ASP A 175 15.05 -15.90 15.85
CA ASP A 175 15.25 -16.21 17.27
C ASP A 175 15.60 -17.70 17.45
N LEU A 176 16.58 -18.16 16.66
CA LEU A 176 17.04 -19.55 16.61
C LEU A 176 18.41 -19.69 17.26
N ALA A 177 18.67 -20.86 17.86
CA ALA A 177 20.03 -21.25 18.25
C ALA A 177 20.95 -21.38 17.03
N ASP A 178 22.26 -21.20 17.21
CA ASP A 178 23.23 -21.05 16.11
C ASP A 178 23.21 -22.20 15.09
N GLU A 179 23.10 -23.45 15.54
CA GLU A 179 23.00 -24.62 14.64
C GLU A 179 21.74 -24.56 13.77
N LYS A 180 20.57 -24.28 14.39
CA LYS A 180 19.29 -24.15 13.67
C LYS A 180 19.27 -22.93 12.76
N LYS A 181 19.91 -21.83 13.19
CA LYS A 181 20.06 -20.60 12.40
C LYS A 181 20.88 -20.90 11.14
N THR A 182 22.01 -21.59 11.29
CA THR A 182 22.88 -21.97 10.17
C THR A 182 22.14 -22.85 9.17
N ALA A 183 21.50 -23.92 9.65
CA ALA A 183 20.68 -24.81 8.81
C ALA A 183 19.48 -24.09 8.15
N TRP A 184 18.95 -23.03 8.76
CA TRP A 184 17.90 -22.21 8.16
C TRP A 184 18.45 -21.34 7.01
N LEU A 185 19.58 -20.67 7.23
CA LEU A 185 20.23 -19.81 6.24
C LEU A 185 20.73 -20.60 5.01
N GLU A 186 21.09 -21.87 5.19
CA GLU A 186 21.45 -22.78 4.08
C GLU A 186 20.30 -23.02 3.09
N LYS A 187 19.04 -22.88 3.54
CA LYS A 187 17.85 -23.06 2.68
C LYS A 187 17.61 -21.87 1.75
N ILE A 188 18.27 -20.74 1.98
CA ILE A 188 18.15 -19.56 1.14
C ILE A 188 18.85 -19.85 -0.20
N PRO A 189 18.18 -19.63 -1.35
CA PRO A 189 18.80 -19.73 -2.66
C PRO A 189 20.12 -18.95 -2.74
N GLN A 190 21.14 -19.55 -3.36
CA GLN A 190 22.50 -19.01 -3.35
C GLN A 190 22.57 -17.57 -3.89
N GLU A 191 21.79 -17.26 -4.92
CA GLU A 191 21.69 -15.92 -5.52
C GLU A 191 21.19 -14.83 -4.56
N PHE A 192 20.43 -15.19 -3.53
CA PHE A 192 19.89 -14.23 -2.56
C PHE A 192 20.76 -14.03 -1.33
N LYS A 193 21.70 -14.95 -1.05
CA LYS A 193 22.53 -14.88 0.16
C LYS A 193 23.26 -13.53 0.34
N PRO A 194 23.81 -12.88 -0.71
CA PRO A 194 24.44 -11.56 -0.57
C PRO A 194 23.49 -10.44 -0.13
N LEU A 195 22.18 -10.63 -0.29
CA LEU A 195 21.15 -9.63 0.04
C LEU A 195 20.61 -9.80 1.46
N VAL A 196 20.98 -10.87 2.15
CA VAL A 196 20.41 -11.26 3.45
C VAL A 196 21.08 -10.51 4.59
N GLN A 197 20.25 -9.93 5.45
CA GLN A 197 20.66 -9.44 6.76
C GLN A 197 19.75 -10.05 7.82
N THR A 198 20.30 -10.47 8.95
CA THR A 198 19.54 -11.08 10.03
C THR A 198 19.53 -10.21 11.28
N PHE A 199 18.45 -10.29 12.05
CA PHE A 199 18.37 -9.73 13.40
C PHE A 199 17.57 -10.65 14.32
N SER A 200 17.77 -10.51 15.62
CA SER A 200 17.03 -11.22 16.67
C SER A 200 16.23 -10.25 17.54
N THR A 201 15.28 -10.78 18.32
CA THR A 201 14.59 -10.05 19.40
C THR A 201 15.61 -9.50 20.41
N GLN A 202 16.70 -10.24 20.66
CA GLN A 202 17.76 -9.78 21.56
C GLN A 202 18.49 -8.56 21.01
N ASP A 203 18.78 -8.52 19.71
CA ASP A 203 19.41 -7.36 19.07
C ASP A 203 18.55 -6.11 19.20
N LEU A 204 17.24 -6.24 18.98
CA LEU A 204 16.29 -5.13 19.13
C LEU A 204 16.22 -4.64 20.57
N ARG A 205 16.17 -5.55 21.55
CA ARG A 205 16.14 -5.19 22.98
C ARG A 205 17.42 -4.50 23.45
N LYS A 206 18.57 -4.86 22.86
CA LYS A 206 19.85 -4.18 23.11
C LYS A 206 19.90 -2.80 22.47
N TRP A 207 19.29 -2.64 21.30
CA TRP A 207 19.31 -1.39 20.54
C TRP A 207 18.30 -0.34 21.03
N ILE A 208 17.06 -0.77 21.33
CA ILE A 208 16.00 0.15 21.73
C ILE A 208 16.24 0.72 23.14
N SER A 209 15.85 1.97 23.37
CA SER A 209 15.89 2.59 24.70
C SER A 209 15.19 1.73 25.74
N LYS A 210 15.81 1.56 26.92
CA LYS A 210 15.22 0.85 28.07
C LYS A 210 13.91 1.46 28.55
N LYS A 211 13.63 2.72 28.19
CA LYS A 211 12.36 3.40 28.50
C LYS A 211 11.21 2.94 27.60
N ALA A 212 11.50 2.45 26.40
CA ALA A 212 10.50 1.98 25.45
C ALA A 212 10.16 0.52 25.75
N VAL A 213 8.87 0.20 25.87
CA VAL A 213 8.43 -1.19 26.03
C VAL A 213 8.45 -1.85 24.65
N PHE A 214 9.32 -2.84 24.47
CA PHE A 214 9.32 -3.72 23.29
C PHE A 214 8.57 -5.02 23.59
N LYS A 215 7.43 -5.23 22.94
CA LYS A 215 6.60 -6.43 23.09
C LYS A 215 7.13 -7.58 22.23
N ASN A 216 7.02 -7.44 20.92
CA ASN A 216 7.44 -8.42 19.92
C ASN A 216 7.53 -7.77 18.54
N VAL A 217 8.19 -8.46 17.60
CA VAL A 217 8.38 -7.97 16.22
C VAL A 217 7.06 -7.84 15.47
N TYR A 218 6.06 -8.66 15.78
CA TYR A 218 4.76 -8.61 15.11
C TYR A 218 3.97 -7.32 15.39
N GLU A 219 3.92 -6.89 16.65
CA GLU A 219 3.23 -5.66 17.06
C GLU A 219 4.06 -4.40 16.78
N GLN A 220 5.38 -4.52 16.75
CA GLN A 220 6.30 -3.38 16.69
C GLN A 220 7.37 -3.61 15.61
N ASN A 221 6.92 -4.00 14.40
CA ASN A 221 7.78 -4.30 13.24
C ASN A 221 8.57 -3.08 12.70
N HIS A 222 8.26 -1.88 13.19
CA HIS A 222 8.97 -0.66 12.85
C HIS A 222 10.33 -0.55 13.58
N ILE A 223 10.49 -1.17 14.77
CA ILE A 223 11.74 -1.17 15.54
C ILE A 223 12.91 -1.78 14.73
N PRO A 224 12.77 -2.96 14.09
CA PRO A 224 13.80 -3.47 13.18
C PRO A 224 14.20 -2.51 12.08
N ILE A 225 13.24 -1.77 11.51
CA ILE A 225 13.48 -0.82 10.41
C ILE A 225 14.24 0.41 10.90
N GLN A 226 13.91 0.93 12.08
CA GLN A 226 14.68 2.00 12.70
C GLN A 226 16.11 1.57 13.02
N MET A 227 16.30 0.36 13.57
CA MET A 227 17.63 -0.20 13.81
C MET A 227 18.42 -0.34 12.51
N PHE A 228 17.78 -0.84 11.44
CA PHE A 228 18.38 -0.94 10.12
C PHE A 228 18.84 0.43 9.60
N MET A 229 17.95 1.42 9.62
CA MET A 229 18.25 2.77 9.14
C MET A 229 19.37 3.44 9.96
N ALA A 230 19.38 3.24 11.28
CA ALA A 230 20.44 3.76 12.15
C ALA A 230 21.82 3.15 11.85
N LYS A 231 21.85 1.85 11.48
CA LYS A 231 23.09 1.14 11.12
C LYS A 231 23.54 1.40 9.68
N ASN A 232 22.66 1.90 8.81
CA ASN A 232 22.92 2.09 7.39
C ASN A 232 22.66 3.56 7.00
N THR A 233 23.55 4.44 7.44
CA THR A 233 23.42 5.91 7.27
C THR A 233 23.45 6.39 5.82
N LYS A 234 23.82 5.52 4.87
CA LYS A 234 23.78 5.83 3.43
C LYS A 234 22.36 5.95 2.87
N TYR A 235 21.35 5.40 3.56
CA TYR A 235 19.97 5.42 3.07
C TYR A 235 19.17 6.58 3.63
N ASP A 236 18.60 7.39 2.73
CA ASP A 236 17.70 8.48 3.07
C ASP A 236 16.23 8.04 3.09
N PHE A 237 15.93 6.93 2.40
CA PHE A 237 14.57 6.43 2.25
C PHE A 237 14.54 4.92 2.07
N VAL A 238 13.58 4.25 2.71
CA VAL A 238 13.37 2.80 2.55
C VAL A 238 11.91 2.46 2.33
N TYR A 239 11.64 1.53 1.43
CA TYR A 239 10.38 0.78 1.48
C TYR A 239 10.54 -0.43 2.40
N SER A 240 9.52 -0.72 3.20
CA SER A 240 9.41 -1.94 4.00
C SER A 240 8.21 -2.73 3.48
N ILE A 241 8.41 -4.01 3.13
CA ILE A 241 7.43 -4.89 2.49
C ILE A 241 7.29 -6.17 3.31
N GLU A 242 6.06 -6.57 3.64
CA GLU A 242 5.78 -7.88 4.26
C GLU A 242 5.89 -9.03 3.25
N ASN A 243 6.21 -10.21 3.77
CA ASN A 243 6.43 -11.41 2.97
C ASN A 243 5.18 -11.94 2.26
N ASP A 244 3.99 -11.51 2.68
CA ASP A 244 2.70 -11.87 2.12
C ASP A 244 2.07 -10.77 1.25
N VAL A 245 2.83 -9.70 0.93
CA VAL A 245 2.46 -8.73 -0.09
C VAL A 245 2.85 -9.25 -1.47
N ARG A 246 2.00 -9.03 -2.47
CA ARG A 246 2.31 -9.31 -3.87
C ARG A 246 1.93 -8.15 -4.77
N LEU A 247 2.58 -8.08 -5.92
CA LEU A 247 2.28 -7.12 -6.98
C LEU A 247 1.94 -7.86 -8.28
N ILE A 248 0.71 -7.69 -8.76
CA ILE A 248 0.36 -7.95 -10.15
C ILE A 248 0.83 -6.72 -10.94
N GLY A 249 1.65 -6.91 -11.97
CA GLY A 249 2.43 -5.83 -12.60
C GLY A 249 3.86 -5.72 -12.07
N ARG A 250 4.64 -4.79 -12.61
CA ARG A 250 6.08 -4.67 -12.33
C ARG A 250 6.39 -3.65 -11.24
N TRP A 251 7.39 -3.95 -10.42
CA TRP A 251 7.81 -3.08 -9.32
C TRP A 251 8.41 -1.77 -9.80
N ASP A 252 9.22 -1.78 -10.85
CA ASP A 252 9.84 -0.56 -11.36
C ASP A 252 8.81 0.43 -11.90
N THR A 253 7.81 -0.07 -12.63
CA THR A 253 6.69 0.75 -13.12
C THR A 253 5.82 1.24 -11.96
N PHE A 254 5.53 0.37 -10.99
CA PHE A 254 4.73 0.76 -9.83
C PHE A 254 5.39 1.87 -9.01
N LEU A 255 6.70 1.74 -8.73
CA LEU A 255 7.46 2.76 -8.01
C LEU A 255 7.56 4.07 -8.79
N ALA A 256 7.75 4.00 -10.12
CA ALA A 256 7.74 5.18 -10.98
C ALA A 256 6.37 5.89 -10.97
N ASP A 257 5.27 5.14 -10.96
CA ASP A 257 3.92 5.71 -10.90
C ASP A 257 3.66 6.39 -9.54
N VAL A 258 4.19 5.85 -8.43
CA VAL A 258 4.17 6.50 -7.10
C VAL A 258 4.92 7.83 -7.13
N ASP A 259 6.15 7.82 -7.66
CA ASP A 259 7.00 9.02 -7.75
C ASP A 259 6.40 10.08 -8.69
N ALA A 260 5.81 9.67 -9.81
CA ALA A 260 5.14 10.55 -10.76
C ALA A 260 3.91 11.21 -10.13
N GLU A 261 3.09 10.45 -9.42
CA GLU A 261 1.92 10.98 -8.73
C GLU A 261 2.34 12.00 -7.65
N TYR A 262 3.30 11.66 -6.79
CA TYR A 262 3.77 12.60 -5.77
C TYR A 262 4.37 13.87 -6.39
N SER A 263 5.13 13.72 -7.48
CA SER A 263 5.69 14.85 -8.23
C SER A 263 4.60 15.73 -8.85
N PHE A 264 3.49 15.16 -9.31
CA PHE A 264 2.33 15.90 -9.78
C PHE A 264 1.75 16.77 -8.64
N HIS A 265 1.49 16.19 -7.46
CA HIS A 265 0.98 16.96 -6.31
C HIS A 265 1.96 18.04 -5.86
N ARG A 266 3.27 17.76 -5.86
CA ARG A 266 4.30 18.75 -5.53
C ARG A 266 4.32 19.95 -6.48
N LYS A 267 4.01 19.75 -7.77
CA LYS A 267 3.93 20.83 -8.77
C LYS A 267 2.67 21.70 -8.61
N HIS A 268 1.61 21.16 -8.02
CA HIS A 268 0.31 21.82 -7.84
C HIS A 268 0.02 22.17 -6.37
N LYS A 269 1.05 22.20 -5.54
CA LYS A 269 0.93 22.54 -4.11
C LYS A 269 0.64 24.03 -3.94
N ASN A 270 -0.03 24.38 -2.84
CA ASN A 270 -0.17 25.77 -2.44
C ASN A 270 1.19 26.34 -1.97
N GLU A 271 1.38 27.66 -2.02
CA GLU A 271 2.65 28.31 -1.64
C GLU A 271 3.10 28.00 -0.21
N ASP A 272 2.14 27.81 0.70
CA ASP A 272 2.36 27.49 2.11
C ASP A 272 2.58 25.99 2.37
N GLN A 273 2.41 25.13 1.36
CA GLN A 273 2.61 23.70 1.50
C GLN A 273 4.08 23.31 1.32
N ASP A 274 4.70 22.89 2.41
CA ASP A 274 6.02 22.26 2.40
C ASP A 274 5.92 20.78 1.98
N MET A 275 6.40 20.49 0.77
CA MET A 275 6.44 19.17 0.17
C MET A 275 7.88 18.87 -0.29
N PRO A 276 8.65 18.06 0.46
CA PRO A 276 10.02 17.69 0.11
C PRO A 276 10.07 16.88 -1.18
N ALA A 277 11.28 16.67 -1.72
CA ALA A 277 11.49 15.90 -2.95
C ALA A 277 10.93 14.46 -2.86
N VAL A 278 11.02 13.86 -1.66
CA VAL A 278 10.47 12.55 -1.31
C VAL A 278 9.66 12.74 -0.03
N PRO A 279 8.42 12.22 0.09
CA PRO A 279 7.62 12.35 1.30
C PRO A 279 8.25 11.59 2.47
N ASP A 280 7.93 11.99 3.70
CA ASP A 280 8.50 11.35 4.88
C ASP A 280 7.87 9.98 5.18
N LEU A 281 6.59 9.81 4.84
CA LEU A 281 5.83 8.55 4.88
C LEU A 281 5.07 8.35 3.56
N ILE A 282 5.21 7.17 2.95
CA ILE A 282 4.32 6.70 1.88
C ILE A 282 3.48 5.55 2.41
N SER A 283 2.16 5.67 2.23
CA SER A 283 1.21 4.61 2.55
C SER A 283 0.39 4.22 1.33
N PHE A 284 0.03 2.94 1.28
CA PHE A 284 -0.86 2.35 0.27
C PHE A 284 -2.26 2.08 0.81
N GLN A 285 -2.52 2.50 2.05
CA GLN A 285 -3.86 2.64 2.62
C GLN A 285 -4.06 4.07 3.12
N THR A 286 -5.30 4.55 3.08
CA THR A 286 -5.65 5.87 3.60
C THR A 286 -5.14 6.04 5.05
N ILE A 287 -4.36 7.10 5.27
CA ILE A 287 -3.95 7.57 6.60
C ILE A 287 -5.12 8.32 7.24
N ARG A 288 -5.47 7.96 8.47
CA ARG A 288 -6.68 8.47 9.13
C ARG A 288 -6.62 8.35 10.64
N ARG A 289 -7.59 8.93 11.36
CA ARG A 289 -7.74 8.69 12.79
C ARG A 289 -8.02 7.19 13.10
N PRO A 290 -7.50 6.65 14.22
CA PRO A 290 -7.76 5.27 14.63
C PRO A 290 -9.24 4.94 14.75
N ARG A 291 -9.60 3.71 14.42
CA ARG A 291 -10.94 3.17 14.66
C ARG A 291 -11.04 2.64 16.09
N VAL A 292 -12.06 3.09 16.82
CA VAL A 292 -12.30 2.64 18.21
C VAL A 292 -12.61 1.14 18.28
N GLN A 293 -13.22 0.60 17.23
CA GLN A 293 -13.59 -0.83 17.14
C GLN A 293 -12.42 -1.74 16.75
N TRP A 294 -11.25 -1.21 16.45
CA TRP A 294 -10.12 -2.05 16.08
C TRP A 294 -9.48 -2.66 17.33
N PRO A 295 -9.34 -3.99 17.44
CA PRO A 295 -8.81 -4.65 18.64
C PRO A 295 -7.52 -4.05 19.22
N TRP A 296 -6.64 -3.50 18.38
CA TRP A 296 -5.40 -2.88 18.82
C TRP A 296 -5.60 -1.52 19.48
N PHE A 297 -6.68 -0.78 19.16
CA PHE A 297 -6.93 0.53 19.76
C PHE A 297 -7.08 0.46 21.28
N GLN A 298 -7.85 -0.52 21.79
CA GLN A 298 -8.04 -0.70 23.22
C GLN A 298 -6.74 -1.12 23.92
N LYS A 299 -5.99 -2.05 23.31
CA LYS A 299 -4.69 -2.52 23.82
C LYS A 299 -3.64 -1.40 23.87
N GLU A 300 -3.73 -0.45 22.95
CA GLU A 300 -2.76 0.63 22.79
C GLU A 300 -3.24 1.96 23.38
N TYR A 301 -4.41 2.02 24.02
CA TYR A 301 -5.03 3.27 24.46
C TYR A 301 -4.09 4.12 25.34
N ALA A 302 -3.34 3.48 26.23
CA ALA A 302 -2.34 4.15 27.06
C ALA A 302 -1.25 4.83 26.22
N CYS A 303 -0.77 4.17 25.16
CA CYS A 303 0.21 4.73 24.24
C CYS A 303 -0.41 5.87 23.40
N LEU A 304 -1.62 5.66 22.87
CA LEU A 304 -2.33 6.67 22.08
C LEU A 304 -2.65 7.93 22.88
N LYS A 305 -2.90 7.82 24.19
CA LYS A 305 -3.06 8.98 25.09
C LYS A 305 -1.81 9.87 25.11
N ARG A 306 -0.61 9.29 24.96
CA ARG A 306 0.66 10.05 24.89
C ARG A 306 0.80 10.84 23.59
N PHE A 307 0.13 10.41 22.53
CA PHE A 307 -0.04 11.17 21.29
C PHE A 307 -1.17 12.20 21.37
N GLY A 308 -1.77 12.44 22.54
CA GLY A 308 -2.91 13.36 22.69
C GLY A 308 -4.26 12.73 22.30
N GLY A 309 -4.35 11.39 22.28
CA GLY A 309 -5.58 10.64 22.05
C GLY A 309 -5.99 10.54 20.58
N LYS A 310 -7.23 10.05 20.33
CA LYS A 310 -7.74 9.73 18.98
C LYS A 310 -7.63 10.90 17.99
N ALA A 311 -7.88 12.13 18.43
CA ALA A 311 -7.86 13.31 17.58
C ALA A 311 -6.47 13.60 16.99
N ASN A 312 -5.42 13.22 17.73
CA ASN A 312 -4.02 13.53 17.44
C ASN A 312 -3.19 12.29 17.08
N THR A 313 -3.86 11.15 16.88
CA THR A 313 -3.26 9.91 16.41
C THR A 313 -3.67 9.67 14.96
N ARG A 314 -2.79 9.07 14.17
CA ARG A 314 -3.09 8.56 12.83
C ARG A 314 -2.81 7.07 12.76
N SER A 315 -3.47 6.41 11.82
CA SER A 315 -3.38 4.97 11.58
C SER A 315 -3.38 4.68 10.10
N SER A 316 -2.64 3.66 9.69
CA SER A 316 -2.70 3.08 8.36
C SER A 316 -2.15 1.66 8.37
N LEU A 317 -2.62 0.79 7.46
CA LEU A 317 -2.04 -0.53 7.25
C LEU A 317 -0.56 -0.41 6.87
N GLY A 318 0.31 -1.14 7.57
CA GLY A 318 1.78 -1.03 7.47
C GLY A 318 2.49 -2.21 6.83
N VAL A 319 1.81 -2.86 5.89
CA VAL A 319 2.31 -4.04 5.18
C VAL A 319 3.24 -3.64 4.03
N VAL A 320 3.03 -2.44 3.48
CA VAL A 320 3.98 -1.72 2.62
C VAL A 320 4.03 -0.26 3.07
N TRP A 321 5.21 0.22 3.45
CA TRP A 321 5.45 1.65 3.73
C TRP A 321 6.74 2.13 3.12
N GLY A 322 6.71 3.36 2.61
CA GLY A 322 7.93 4.14 2.36
C GLY A 322 8.24 5.03 3.58
N LEU A 323 9.47 4.99 4.07
CA LEU A 323 9.89 5.64 5.30
C LEU A 323 11.17 6.42 5.06
N SER A 324 11.14 7.73 5.32
CA SER A 324 12.33 8.57 5.29
C SER A 324 13.22 8.39 6.52
N ARG A 325 14.47 8.82 6.39
CA ARG A 325 15.41 8.98 7.51
C ARG A 325 14.84 9.90 8.59
N ARG A 326 14.28 11.05 8.21
CA ARG A 326 13.67 12.04 9.12
C ARG A 326 12.56 11.44 9.97
N LEU A 327 11.68 10.65 9.35
CA LEU A 327 10.60 9.97 10.06
C LEU A 327 11.16 8.90 11.01
N THR A 328 12.05 8.04 10.52
CA THR A 328 12.61 6.95 11.34
C THR A 328 13.44 7.46 12.52
N ASP A 329 14.17 8.56 12.36
CA ASP A 329 14.87 9.24 13.46
C ASP A 329 13.91 9.87 14.46
N SER A 330 12.82 10.48 13.97
CA SER A 330 11.77 10.99 14.85
C SER A 330 11.15 9.86 15.66
N MET A 331 10.80 8.74 15.03
CA MET A 331 10.30 7.55 15.74
C MET A 331 11.30 7.06 16.79
N THR A 332 12.61 7.16 16.53
CA THR A 332 13.64 6.73 17.49
C THR A 332 13.65 7.64 18.72
N ARG A 333 13.51 8.96 18.53
CA ARG A 333 13.35 9.90 19.66
C ARG A 333 12.09 9.63 20.48
N TYR A 334 10.97 9.30 19.85
CA TYR A 334 9.77 8.86 20.58
C TYR A 334 10.03 7.60 21.41
N ASN A 335 10.77 6.62 20.88
CA ASN A 335 11.19 5.44 21.65
C ASN A 335 12.10 5.83 22.84
N GLU A 336 13.01 6.79 22.67
CA GLU A 336 13.87 7.30 23.75
C GLU A 336 13.07 7.95 24.89
N GLU A 337 11.93 8.56 24.57
CA GLU A 337 10.94 9.07 25.51
C GLU A 337 10.01 7.97 26.08
N GLY A 338 10.20 6.73 25.65
CA GLY A 338 9.42 5.56 26.07
C GLY A 338 8.08 5.41 25.36
N ILE A 339 7.84 6.12 24.25
CA ILE A 339 6.62 6.00 23.42
C ILE A 339 6.90 4.99 22.31
N ASN A 340 6.27 3.83 22.37
CA ASN A 340 6.37 2.78 21.34
C ASN A 340 5.03 2.06 21.24
N CYS A 341 4.20 2.45 20.27
CA CYS A 341 2.86 1.89 20.08
C CYS A 341 2.86 0.77 19.02
N TYR A 342 1.72 0.09 18.86
CA TYR A 342 1.49 -0.79 17.71
C TYR A 342 1.81 -0.07 16.39
N PHE A 343 2.53 -0.78 15.51
CA PHE A 343 3.21 -0.17 14.37
C PHE A 343 2.29 0.66 13.49
N GLU A 344 1.08 0.17 13.20
CA GLU A 344 0.09 0.81 12.32
C GLU A 344 -0.45 2.13 12.84
N TYR A 345 -0.26 2.42 14.13
CA TYR A 345 -0.50 3.75 14.70
C TYR A 345 0.77 4.59 14.78
N PHE A 346 1.91 3.96 15.02
CA PHE A 346 3.11 4.65 15.45
C PHE A 346 3.70 5.54 14.36
N ALA A 347 4.08 4.99 13.21
CA ALA A 347 4.71 5.79 12.15
C ALA A 347 3.80 6.93 11.63
N PRO A 348 2.50 6.70 11.32
CA PRO A 348 1.61 7.79 10.92
C PRO A 348 1.40 8.85 12.01
N SER A 349 1.34 8.45 13.29
CA SER A 349 1.17 9.42 14.39
C SER A 349 2.42 10.25 14.63
N VAL A 350 3.61 9.65 14.57
CA VAL A 350 4.87 10.40 14.65
C VAL A 350 4.97 11.39 13.50
N ALA A 351 4.64 10.97 12.26
CA ALA A 351 4.64 11.86 11.11
C ALA A 351 3.71 13.07 11.32
N TYR A 352 2.51 12.84 11.82
CA TYR A 352 1.55 13.90 12.16
C TYR A 352 2.08 14.85 13.23
N GLN A 353 2.56 14.34 14.36
CA GLN A 353 3.05 15.17 15.49
C GLN A 353 4.28 16.00 15.11
N GLN A 354 5.12 15.48 14.24
CA GLN A 354 6.36 16.12 13.80
C GLN A 354 6.17 17.00 12.55
N ASN A 355 4.92 17.19 12.11
CA ASN A 355 4.59 17.96 10.91
C ASN A 355 5.40 17.52 9.67
N LEU A 356 5.52 16.19 9.52
CA LEU A 356 6.22 15.53 8.41
C LEU A 356 5.25 15.25 7.26
N THR A 357 5.77 15.23 6.03
CA THR A 357 4.93 15.05 4.83
C THR A 357 4.52 13.60 4.69
N THR A 358 3.22 13.36 4.58
CA THR A 358 2.66 12.03 4.37
C THR A 358 1.97 11.96 3.02
N PHE A 359 2.22 10.88 2.29
CA PHE A 359 1.63 10.64 0.98
C PHE A 359 0.87 9.32 0.99
N PHE A 360 -0.43 9.41 0.76
CA PHE A 360 -1.23 8.24 0.47
C PHE A 360 -1.27 8.04 -1.05
N TYR A 361 -0.69 6.94 -1.54
CA TYR A 361 -0.82 6.54 -2.94
C TYR A 361 -2.04 5.65 -3.13
N GLN A 362 -3.09 6.21 -3.75
CA GLN A 362 -4.28 5.44 -4.12
C GLN A 362 -3.99 4.50 -5.30
N HIS A 363 -3.56 3.28 -4.99
CA HIS A 363 -3.46 2.22 -5.99
C HIS A 363 -4.84 1.60 -6.30
N PRO A 364 -4.99 0.92 -7.45
CA PRO A 364 -6.22 0.19 -7.79
C PRO A 364 -6.57 -0.86 -6.74
N LEU A 365 -7.85 -0.92 -6.36
CA LEU A 365 -8.42 -1.97 -5.51
C LEU A 365 -9.47 -2.75 -6.27
N TYR A 366 -9.51 -4.06 -6.07
CA TYR A 366 -10.46 -4.94 -6.73
C TYR A 366 -11.29 -5.69 -5.69
N CYS A 367 -12.61 -5.55 -5.74
CA CYS A 367 -13.56 -6.16 -4.79
C CYS A 367 -14.46 -7.18 -5.48
N PRO A 368 -14.78 -8.32 -4.84
CA PRO A 368 -15.68 -9.28 -5.44
C PRO A 368 -17.11 -8.75 -5.44
N ASN A 369 -17.89 -9.21 -6.41
CA ASN A 369 -19.28 -8.79 -6.60
C ASN A 369 -20.13 -9.00 -5.33
N GLY A 370 -21.03 -8.08 -5.02
CA GLY A 370 -21.88 -8.14 -3.82
C GLY A 370 -21.18 -7.80 -2.50
N VAL A 371 -19.85 -7.75 -2.45
CA VAL A 371 -19.14 -7.08 -1.36
C VAL A 371 -19.34 -5.59 -1.57
N LYS A 372 -20.29 -5.00 -0.84
CA LYS A 372 -20.25 -3.56 -0.62
C LYS A 372 -18.84 -3.31 -0.07
N PRO A 373 -17.97 -2.53 -0.75
CA PRO A 373 -16.70 -2.16 -0.16
C PRO A 373 -17.05 -1.72 1.21
N ASP A 374 -16.49 -2.42 2.20
CA ASP A 374 -16.95 -2.32 3.56
C ASP A 374 -17.09 -0.83 3.79
N ARG A 375 -18.34 -0.34 3.86
CA ARG A 375 -18.63 1.10 3.95
C ARG A 375 -18.34 1.44 5.40
N HIS A 376 -17.14 1.13 5.84
CA HIS A 376 -16.19 2.12 6.29
C HIS A 376 -16.20 3.36 5.37
N SER A 377 -17.36 3.97 5.14
CA SER A 377 -17.50 5.35 4.76
C SER A 377 -16.68 6.06 5.82
N LEU A 378 -15.49 6.48 5.42
CA LEU A 378 -14.73 7.37 6.25
C LEU A 378 -15.62 8.59 6.38
N ASN A 379 -16.09 8.85 7.60
CA ASN A 379 -16.73 10.11 7.84
C ASN A 379 -15.67 11.17 7.52
N LEU A 380 -16.04 12.28 6.88
CA LEU A 380 -15.12 13.40 6.64
C LEU A 380 -14.37 13.82 7.93
N THR A 381 -14.99 13.58 9.09
CA THR A 381 -14.41 13.80 10.42
C THR A 381 -13.26 12.86 10.80
N ASP A 382 -13.12 11.69 10.17
CA ASP A 382 -12.07 10.71 10.42
C ASP A 382 -10.76 11.02 9.68
N PHE A 383 -10.85 11.79 8.57
CA PHE A 383 -9.68 12.30 7.85
C PHE A 383 -8.95 13.41 8.62
N GLY A 384 -9.60 13.99 9.64
CA GLY A 384 -9.08 15.16 10.33
C GLY A 384 -9.06 16.36 9.39
N LYS A 385 -9.93 17.35 9.62
CA LYS A 385 -9.98 18.60 8.83
C LYS A 385 -8.65 19.39 8.77
N ASN A 386 -7.64 18.99 9.53
CA ASN A 386 -6.40 19.71 9.78
C ASN A 386 -5.17 18.77 9.74
N ASP A 387 -5.07 17.82 8.81
CA ASP A 387 -3.77 17.18 8.53
C ASP A 387 -2.98 18.07 7.57
N PRO A 388 -2.07 18.94 8.07
CA PRO A 388 -1.53 20.03 7.27
C PRO A 388 -0.65 19.56 6.12
N LYS A 389 -0.22 18.28 6.10
CA LYS A 389 0.70 17.72 5.12
C LYS A 389 0.34 16.31 4.64
N LEU A 390 -0.95 15.94 4.67
CA LEU A 390 -1.42 14.72 4.02
C LEU A 390 -1.84 15.01 2.58
N VAL A 391 -1.05 14.49 1.64
CA VAL A 391 -1.34 14.55 0.21
C VAL A 391 -2.39 13.48 -0.12
N GLN A 392 -3.42 13.84 -0.89
CA GLN A 392 -4.58 13.01 -1.23
C GLN A 392 -5.58 12.72 -0.10
N LEU A 393 -5.85 13.70 0.77
CA LEU A 393 -6.80 13.56 1.89
C LEU A 393 -8.21 13.08 1.49
N GLU A 394 -8.68 13.44 0.30
CA GLU A 394 -10.07 13.16 -0.16
C GLU A 394 -10.26 11.75 -0.72
N LYS A 395 -9.17 11.00 -0.92
CA LYS A 395 -9.21 9.69 -1.57
C LYS A 395 -9.38 8.58 -0.52
N VAL A 396 -10.36 7.71 -0.74
CA VAL A 396 -10.61 6.52 0.09
C VAL A 396 -10.15 5.28 -0.67
N ALA A 397 -9.23 4.51 -0.08
CA ALA A 397 -8.97 3.14 -0.53
C ALA A 397 -8.71 2.26 0.69
N VAL A 398 -9.67 1.40 1.02
CA VAL A 398 -9.56 0.42 2.10
C VAL A 398 -10.24 -0.88 1.65
N GLY A 399 -9.61 -2.01 1.95
CA GLY A 399 -10.24 -3.32 1.78
C GLY A 399 -9.95 -4.03 0.48
N CYS A 400 -10.74 -5.08 0.24
CA CYS A 400 -10.75 -5.85 -1.00
C CYS A 400 -9.41 -6.55 -1.27
N SER A 401 -8.79 -6.34 -2.43
CA SER A 401 -7.48 -6.91 -2.75
C SER A 401 -6.34 -6.46 -1.82
N TYR A 402 -6.54 -5.41 -1.00
CA TYR A 402 -5.55 -4.89 -0.05
C TYR A 402 -6.17 -4.65 1.34
N PHE A 403 -6.10 -5.65 2.19
CA PHE A 403 -6.72 -5.67 3.52
C PHE A 403 -5.86 -6.39 4.56
N PHE A 404 -6.25 -6.45 5.84
CA PHE A 404 -5.46 -7.17 6.87
C PHE A 404 -5.83 -8.66 7.00
N VAL A 405 -6.94 -9.09 6.41
CA VAL A 405 -7.44 -10.48 6.42
C VAL A 405 -7.37 -11.07 5.02
N ASP A 406 -6.92 -12.32 4.91
CA ASP A 406 -6.70 -13.01 3.64
C ASP A 406 -7.99 -13.39 2.89
N SER A 407 -9.12 -13.53 3.58
CA SER A 407 -10.42 -13.84 2.97
C SER A 407 -10.84 -12.90 1.84
N HIS A 408 -10.32 -11.67 1.79
CA HIS A 408 -10.66 -10.67 0.76
C HIS A 408 -9.70 -10.68 -0.44
N SER A 409 -8.41 -10.85 -0.20
CA SER A 409 -7.33 -10.74 -1.19
C SER A 409 -6.92 -12.09 -1.77
N LYS A 410 -7.04 -13.18 -0.99
CA LYS A 410 -6.63 -14.52 -1.38
C LYS A 410 -7.40 -15.05 -2.59
N PRO A 411 -8.75 -14.92 -2.67
CA PRO A 411 -9.48 -15.38 -3.86
C PRO A 411 -9.03 -14.67 -5.14
N PHE A 412 -8.77 -13.35 -5.07
CA PHE A 412 -8.26 -12.55 -6.19
C PHE A 412 -6.94 -13.09 -6.74
N TRP A 413 -6.03 -13.49 -5.84
CA TRP A 413 -4.72 -14.02 -6.22
C TRP A 413 -4.76 -15.49 -6.64
N GLU A 414 -5.49 -16.33 -5.90
CA GLU A 414 -5.55 -17.77 -6.16
C GLU A 414 -6.21 -18.08 -7.49
N ASP A 415 -7.31 -17.39 -7.81
CA ASP A 415 -7.98 -17.52 -9.10
C ASP A 415 -7.03 -17.17 -10.26
N TRP A 416 -6.36 -16.03 -10.17
CA TRP A 416 -5.38 -15.60 -11.17
C TRP A 416 -4.22 -16.58 -11.35
N TYR A 417 -3.75 -17.20 -10.27
CA TYR A 417 -2.72 -18.22 -10.33
C TYR A 417 -3.22 -19.54 -10.94
N GLN A 418 -4.43 -19.98 -10.57
CA GLN A 418 -4.96 -21.30 -10.94
C GLN A 418 -5.47 -21.35 -12.38
N ASN A 419 -5.83 -20.20 -12.96
CA ASN A 419 -6.41 -20.10 -14.28
C ASN A 419 -5.45 -19.35 -15.25
N PRO A 420 -4.65 -20.07 -16.05
CA PRO A 420 -3.63 -19.46 -16.92
C PRO A 420 -4.19 -18.51 -17.99
N SER A 421 -5.48 -18.64 -18.32
CA SER A 421 -6.18 -17.77 -19.27
C SER A 421 -6.62 -16.44 -18.66
N ILE A 422 -6.69 -16.33 -17.33
CA ILE A 422 -7.08 -15.10 -16.66
C ILE A 422 -5.90 -14.14 -16.67
N CYS A 423 -6.13 -12.93 -17.19
CA CYS A 423 -5.24 -11.82 -16.99
C CYS A 423 -5.85 -10.79 -16.02
N ARG A 424 -4.99 -10.16 -15.21
CA ARG A 424 -5.39 -9.16 -14.22
C ARG A 424 -4.65 -7.85 -14.46
N PRO A 425 -5.30 -6.70 -14.29
CA PRO A 425 -4.62 -5.40 -14.31
C PRO A 425 -3.65 -5.27 -13.13
N PRO A 426 -2.74 -4.27 -13.15
CA PRO A 426 -1.83 -4.02 -12.05
C PRO A 426 -2.55 -3.83 -10.71
N ALA A 427 -2.09 -4.54 -9.68
CA ALA A 427 -2.72 -4.55 -8.36
C ALA A 427 -1.68 -4.87 -7.27
N LEU A 428 -1.64 -4.04 -6.23
CA LEU A 428 -0.98 -4.40 -4.98
C LEU A 428 -1.95 -5.25 -4.16
N VAL A 429 -1.53 -6.47 -3.82
CA VAL A 429 -2.38 -7.48 -3.18
C VAL A 429 -1.83 -7.84 -1.81
N HIS A 430 -2.68 -7.78 -0.79
CA HIS A 430 -2.33 -8.19 0.57
C HIS A 430 -3.56 -8.59 1.40
N PRO A 431 -3.45 -9.64 2.24
CA PRO A 431 -2.34 -10.60 2.28
C PRO A 431 -2.53 -11.74 1.28
N VAL A 432 -1.44 -12.32 0.81
CA VAL A 432 -1.42 -13.60 0.08
C VAL A 432 -0.84 -14.66 1.01
N LYS A 433 -1.72 -15.27 1.83
CA LYS A 433 -1.36 -16.27 2.84
C LYS A 433 -1.76 -17.68 2.38
N SER A 434 -0.78 -18.50 2.03
CA SER A 434 -0.96 -19.96 1.96
C SER A 434 0.40 -20.66 2.00
N LYS A 435 0.42 -21.94 2.42
CA LYS A 435 1.62 -22.80 2.34
C LYS A 435 2.15 -22.97 0.91
N LYS A 436 1.32 -22.63 -0.09
CA LYS A 436 1.68 -22.69 -1.51
C LYS A 436 2.50 -21.47 -1.93
N PHE A 437 2.17 -20.29 -1.40
CA PHE A 437 2.78 -19.02 -1.81
C PHE A 437 3.89 -18.51 -0.88
N ASN A 438 3.93 -18.98 0.38
CA ASN A 438 4.89 -18.57 1.42
C ASN A 438 5.60 -19.75 2.08
#